data_AF-A0A3M0XUU5-F1
#
_entry.id   AF-A0A3M0XUU5-F1
#
_cell.length_a   1.000
_cell.length_b   1.000
_cell.length_c   1.000
_cell.angle_alpha   90.00
_cell.angle_beta   90.00
_cell.angle_gamma   90.00
#
_symmetry.space_group_name_H-M   'P 1'
#
loop_
_entity.id
_entity.type
_entity.pdbx_description
1 polymer ?
#
loop_
_entity_poly.entity_id
_entity_poly.type
_entity_poly.pdbx_seq_one_letter_code
_entity_poly.pdbx_strand_id
1 'polypeptide(L)'
;VNIYEDKNAYFIDSPFKRTPRPGHRDYLGHVSATLEEMNHRELVLGTHSRSGQQWDIWEAVYSPVGPDGYPMRIWDKRTGEINHKVAEYWREHYDLGYILRRDWKTLGPKLQGKIHIYCGDMDNYYLNDAVYLVEEFLKQTKNPFYGGEVDYGDRAEHCWNGDHERPNHLSRLRYHQMYVDKILSRIEKSAPPGADLTSWRY
;
A
#
# COMPACT_ATOMS: atom_id res chain seq x y z
N VAL A 1 -11.36 0.34 2.56
CA VAL A 1 -12.38 -0.76 2.57
C VAL A 1 -11.75 -1.95 3.24
N ASN A 2 -12.40 -2.56 4.24
CA ASN A 2 -11.92 -3.82 4.80
C ASN A 2 -12.47 -4.97 3.98
N ILE A 3 -11.74 -5.39 2.94
CA ILE A 3 -12.18 -6.42 1.99
C ILE A 3 -12.38 -7.81 2.62
N TYR A 4 -11.97 -8.01 3.87
CA TYR A 4 -12.12 -9.28 4.57
C TYR A 4 -13.42 -9.37 5.38
N GLU A 5 -13.98 -8.23 5.81
CA GLU A 5 -15.14 -8.18 6.72
C GLU A 5 -16.33 -7.46 6.08
N ASP A 6 -16.06 -6.41 5.29
CA ASP A 6 -17.11 -5.67 4.61
C ASP A 6 -17.82 -6.59 3.59
N LYS A 7 -19.15 -6.48 3.52
CA LYS A 7 -19.95 -7.14 2.47
C LYS A 7 -19.93 -6.36 1.16
N ASN A 8 -19.74 -5.05 1.26
CA ASN A 8 -19.83 -4.14 0.14
C ASN A 8 -18.72 -3.08 0.17
N ALA A 9 -18.07 -2.88 -0.98
CA ALA A 9 -16.97 -1.92 -1.12
C ALA A 9 -17.44 -0.48 -1.24
N TYR A 10 -18.68 -0.22 -1.69
CA TYR A 10 -19.16 1.12 -2.01
C TYR A 10 -19.88 1.80 -0.85
N PHE A 11 -20.52 1.04 0.03
CA PHE A 11 -21.28 1.58 1.13
C PHE A 11 -20.75 1.10 2.48
N ILE A 12 -20.88 1.96 3.49
CA ILE A 12 -20.62 1.58 4.88
C ILE A 12 -21.79 0.71 5.35
N ASP A 13 -21.50 -0.40 6.03
CA ASP A 13 -22.54 -1.24 6.62
C ASP A 13 -23.28 -0.47 7.72
N SER A 14 -24.56 -0.20 7.49
CA SER A 14 -25.37 0.60 8.41
C SER A 14 -26.85 0.24 8.27
N PRO A 15 -27.56 0.05 9.40
CA PRO A 15 -29.00 -0.24 9.37
C PRO A 15 -29.88 0.98 9.06
N PHE A 16 -29.34 2.20 9.13
CA PHE A 16 -30.14 3.43 9.07
C PHE A 16 -29.86 4.32 7.86
N LYS A 17 -28.68 4.19 7.22
CA LYS A 17 -28.30 5.05 6.10
C LYS A 17 -27.45 4.30 5.09
N ARG A 18 -27.53 4.70 3.83
CA ARG A 18 -26.67 4.23 2.76
C ARG A 18 -25.56 5.24 2.51
N THR A 19 -24.54 5.25 3.36
CA THR A 19 -23.41 6.19 3.24
C THR A 19 -22.39 5.67 2.24
N PRO A 20 -22.10 6.40 1.15
CA PRO A 20 -21.07 6.01 0.20
C PRO A 20 -19.67 6.15 0.83
N ARG A 21 -18.76 5.26 0.47
CA ARG A 21 -17.36 5.33 0.85
C ARG A 21 -16.61 6.28 -0.08
N PRO A 22 -15.79 7.20 0.47
CA PRO A 22 -14.96 8.07 -0.35
C PRO A 22 -13.89 7.23 -1.06
N GLY A 23 -13.55 7.63 -2.28
CA GLY A 23 -12.51 6.99 -3.10
C GLY A 23 -11.31 7.92 -3.37
N HIS A 24 -11.55 9.22 -3.45
CA HIS A 24 -10.49 10.22 -3.62
C HIS A 24 -10.76 11.49 -2.79
N ARG A 25 -9.74 12.00 -2.11
CA ARG A 25 -9.75 13.28 -1.37
C ARG A 25 -8.55 14.16 -1.69
N ASP A 26 -8.64 15.45 -1.41
CA ASP A 26 -7.48 16.36 -1.31
C ASP A 26 -6.92 16.41 0.13
N TYR A 27 -5.82 17.14 0.32
CA TYR A 27 -5.17 17.34 1.63
C TYR A 27 -6.02 18.09 2.68
N LEU A 28 -7.13 18.72 2.29
CA LEU A 28 -8.11 19.32 3.21
C LEU A 28 -9.25 18.36 3.56
N GLY A 29 -9.29 17.19 2.93
CA GLY A 29 -10.33 16.19 3.11
C GLY A 29 -11.55 16.39 2.21
N HIS A 30 -11.48 17.28 1.21
CA HIS A 30 -12.56 17.41 0.24
C HIS A 30 -12.59 16.17 -0.66
N VAL A 31 -13.74 15.50 -0.67
CA VAL A 31 -13.96 14.30 -1.48
C VAL A 31 -14.36 14.71 -2.89
N SER A 32 -13.61 14.27 -3.90
CA SER A 32 -13.91 14.53 -5.31
C SER A 32 -14.53 13.33 -6.04
N ALA A 33 -14.41 12.13 -5.47
CA ALA A 33 -15.04 10.92 -5.99
C ALA A 33 -15.28 9.89 -4.87
N THR A 34 -16.36 9.15 -5.00
CA THR A 34 -16.65 7.93 -4.23
C THR A 34 -15.97 6.71 -4.87
N LEU A 35 -15.85 5.63 -4.10
CA LEU A 35 -15.29 4.37 -4.61
C LEU A 35 -16.12 3.80 -5.77
N GLU A 36 -17.45 3.94 -5.68
CA GLU A 36 -18.41 3.51 -6.71
C GLU A 36 -18.20 4.27 -8.02
N GLU A 37 -18.11 5.59 -7.98
CA GLU A 37 -17.89 6.43 -9.16
C GLU A 37 -16.58 6.09 -9.88
N MET A 38 -15.49 5.85 -9.12
CA MET A 38 -14.21 5.45 -9.68
C MET A 38 -14.29 4.09 -10.39
N ASN A 39 -14.95 3.10 -9.78
CA ASN A 39 -15.11 1.77 -10.36
C ASN A 39 -16.06 1.77 -11.57
N HIS A 40 -17.13 2.55 -11.54
CA HIS A 40 -18.03 2.74 -12.67
C HIS A 40 -17.35 3.40 -13.85
N ARG A 41 -16.51 4.42 -13.61
CA ARG A 41 -15.66 5.00 -14.66
C ARG A 41 -14.79 3.94 -15.31
N GLU A 42 -14.13 3.09 -14.53
CA GLU A 42 -13.30 2.02 -15.07
C GLU A 42 -14.09 0.98 -15.87
N LEU A 43 -15.29 0.61 -15.43
CA LEU A 43 -16.17 -0.30 -16.18
C LEU A 43 -16.52 0.21 -17.58
N VAL A 44 -16.65 1.54 -17.74
CA VAL A 44 -16.90 2.17 -19.04
C VAL A 44 -15.64 2.16 -19.91
N LEU A 45 -14.46 2.36 -19.31
CA LEU A 45 -13.18 2.37 -20.02
C LEU A 45 -12.79 0.98 -20.54
N GLY A 46 -13.09 -0.08 -19.81
CA GLY A 46 -12.75 -1.44 -20.22
C GLY A 46 -13.43 -2.53 -19.39
N THR A 47 -13.69 -3.67 -20.03
CA THR A 47 -14.20 -4.88 -19.36
C THR A 47 -13.08 -5.90 -19.18
N HIS A 48 -13.30 -6.83 -18.25
CA HIS A 48 -12.35 -7.90 -17.91
C HIS A 48 -10.99 -7.38 -17.40
N SER A 49 -11.05 -6.41 -16.49
CA SER A 49 -9.88 -5.83 -15.82
C SER A 49 -8.87 -5.17 -16.79
N ARG A 50 -9.38 -4.42 -17.78
CA ARG A 50 -8.61 -3.78 -18.88
C ARG A 50 -8.87 -2.28 -19.03
N SER A 51 -9.37 -1.61 -18.01
CA SER A 51 -9.62 -0.16 -18.00
C SER A 51 -8.33 0.67 -18.17
N GLY A 52 -7.17 0.08 -17.87
CA GLY A 52 -5.88 0.78 -17.86
C GLY A 52 -5.75 1.75 -16.68
N GLN A 53 -6.52 1.55 -15.61
CA GLN A 53 -6.54 2.40 -14.41
C GLN A 53 -6.23 1.57 -13.15
N GLN A 54 -6.30 2.22 -11.97
CA GLN A 54 -5.76 1.70 -10.70
C GLN A 54 -6.53 0.49 -10.13
N TRP A 55 -7.86 0.41 -10.28
CA TRP A 55 -8.60 -0.74 -9.73
C TRP A 55 -8.35 -2.01 -10.55
N ASP A 56 -8.39 -1.90 -11.87
CA ASP A 56 -8.11 -3.04 -12.76
C ASP A 56 -6.66 -3.52 -12.68
N ILE A 57 -5.67 -2.64 -12.48
CA ILE A 57 -4.29 -3.09 -12.32
C ILE A 57 -4.08 -3.87 -11.02
N TRP A 58 -4.76 -3.52 -9.92
CA TRP A 58 -4.69 -4.31 -8.69
C TRP A 58 -5.26 -5.70 -8.88
N GLU A 59 -6.37 -5.83 -9.61
CA GLU A 59 -6.89 -7.14 -9.97
C GLU A 59 -5.90 -7.93 -10.81
N ALA A 60 -5.30 -7.29 -11.83
CA ALA A 60 -4.32 -7.92 -12.69
C ALA A 60 -3.03 -8.39 -11.97
N VAL A 61 -2.62 -7.67 -10.93
CA VAL A 61 -1.40 -8.01 -10.16
C VAL A 61 -1.67 -9.05 -9.08
N TYR A 62 -2.80 -8.93 -8.36
CA TYR A 62 -3.01 -9.67 -7.11
C TYR A 62 -4.06 -10.79 -7.21
N SER A 63 -4.92 -10.78 -8.23
CA SER A 63 -5.99 -11.77 -8.31
C SER A 63 -5.53 -13.06 -8.98
N PRO A 64 -6.14 -14.20 -8.61
CA PRO A 64 -5.96 -15.43 -9.35
C PRO A 64 -6.58 -15.27 -10.76
N VAL A 65 -6.10 -16.09 -11.69
CA VAL A 65 -6.66 -16.17 -13.04
C VAL A 65 -8.03 -16.85 -12.98
N GLY A 66 -9.04 -16.19 -13.55
CA GLY A 66 -10.40 -16.67 -13.67
C GLY A 66 -10.59 -17.69 -14.81
N PRO A 67 -11.76 -18.32 -14.87
CA PRO A 67 -12.06 -19.37 -15.86
C PRO A 67 -12.10 -18.86 -17.30
N ASP A 68 -12.29 -17.56 -17.50
CA ASP A 68 -12.26 -16.87 -18.80
C ASP A 68 -10.85 -16.40 -19.20
N GLY A 69 -9.84 -16.71 -18.39
CA GLY A 69 -8.45 -16.30 -18.59
C GLY A 69 -8.11 -14.89 -18.11
N TYR A 70 -9.07 -14.15 -17.56
CA TYR A 70 -8.85 -12.80 -17.01
C TYR A 70 -8.72 -12.83 -15.48
N PRO A 71 -8.18 -11.78 -14.85
CA PRO A 71 -8.13 -11.71 -13.39
C PRO A 71 -9.53 -11.85 -12.77
N MET A 72 -9.64 -12.66 -11.71
CA MET A 72 -10.88 -12.71 -10.92
C MET A 72 -11.11 -11.37 -10.21
N ARG A 73 -12.33 -10.83 -10.27
CA ARG A 73 -12.63 -9.56 -9.62
C ARG A 73 -12.67 -9.67 -8.10
N ILE A 74 -12.11 -8.66 -7.42
CA ILE A 74 -12.17 -8.56 -5.96
C ILE A 74 -13.57 -8.17 -5.46
N TRP A 75 -14.35 -7.48 -6.29
CA TRP A 75 -15.77 -7.25 -6.09
C TRP A 75 -16.49 -7.05 -7.41
N ASP A 76 -17.82 -7.22 -7.40
CA ASP A 76 -18.62 -6.83 -8.56
C ASP A 76 -18.64 -5.31 -8.70
N LYS A 77 -18.09 -4.79 -9.79
CA LYS A 77 -17.96 -3.34 -9.99
C LYS A 77 -19.29 -2.60 -10.17
N ARG A 78 -20.43 -3.27 -10.40
CA ARG A 78 -21.74 -2.62 -10.52
C ARG A 78 -22.46 -2.50 -9.19
N THR A 79 -22.24 -3.45 -8.30
CA THR A 79 -22.97 -3.57 -7.03
C THR A 79 -22.08 -3.25 -5.82
N GLY A 80 -20.77 -3.42 -5.95
CA GLY A 80 -19.79 -3.34 -4.87
C GLY A 80 -19.72 -4.61 -4.01
N GLU A 81 -20.44 -5.69 -4.34
CA GLU A 81 -20.42 -6.93 -3.56
C GLU A 81 -19.04 -7.57 -3.59
N ILE A 82 -18.45 -7.77 -2.41
CA ILE A 82 -17.07 -8.25 -2.27
C ILE A 82 -17.00 -9.76 -2.46
N ASN A 83 -16.06 -10.19 -3.31
CA ASN A 83 -15.73 -11.60 -3.47
C ASN A 83 -14.70 -12.02 -2.41
N HIS A 84 -15.20 -12.48 -1.26
CA HIS A 84 -14.33 -12.88 -0.15
C HIS A 84 -13.37 -14.03 -0.48
N LYS A 85 -13.63 -14.86 -1.50
CA LYS A 85 -12.66 -15.87 -1.95
C LYS A 85 -11.43 -15.23 -2.61
N VAL A 86 -11.64 -14.17 -3.38
CA VAL A 86 -10.53 -13.41 -4.00
C VAL A 86 -9.82 -12.58 -2.93
N ALA A 87 -10.56 -11.99 -1.99
CA ALA A 87 -9.96 -11.30 -0.84
C ALA A 87 -9.08 -12.25 -0.02
N GLU A 88 -9.54 -13.46 0.28
CA GLU A 88 -8.76 -14.48 0.97
C GLU A 88 -7.48 -14.83 0.20
N TYR A 89 -7.57 -14.99 -1.12
CA TYR A 89 -6.41 -15.20 -1.96
C TYR A 89 -5.42 -14.04 -1.85
N TRP A 90 -5.88 -12.79 -1.92
CA TRP A 90 -5.04 -11.61 -1.74
C TRP A 90 -4.37 -11.58 -0.36
N ARG A 91 -5.11 -11.96 0.70
CA ARG A 91 -4.58 -12.05 2.06
C ARG A 91 -3.40 -12.99 2.15
N GLU A 92 -3.59 -14.22 1.66
CA GLU A 92 -2.58 -15.27 1.80
C GLU A 92 -1.31 -15.03 0.97
N HIS A 93 -1.43 -14.29 -0.15
CA HIS A 93 -0.35 -14.15 -1.14
C HIS A 93 0.28 -12.75 -1.20
N TYR A 94 -0.45 -11.68 -0.89
CA TYR A 94 -0.02 -10.31 -1.18
C TYR A 94 -0.25 -9.29 -0.05
N ASP A 95 -1.07 -9.58 0.95
CA ASP A 95 -1.24 -8.66 2.09
C ASP A 95 0.04 -8.62 2.93
N LEU A 96 0.80 -7.53 2.75
CA LEU A 96 2.05 -7.27 3.45
C LEU A 96 1.88 -7.38 4.97
N GLY A 97 0.83 -6.78 5.54
CA GLY A 97 0.61 -6.75 6.98
C GLY A 97 0.30 -8.14 7.53
N TYR A 98 -0.51 -8.92 6.81
CA TYR A 98 -0.83 -10.30 7.18
C TYR A 98 0.41 -11.21 7.07
N ILE A 99 1.13 -11.17 5.96
CA ILE A 99 2.32 -12.00 5.72
C ILE A 99 3.40 -11.69 6.76
N LEU A 100 3.66 -10.41 7.03
CA LEU A 100 4.61 -10.02 8.07
C LEU A 100 4.19 -10.56 9.44
N ARG A 101 2.91 -10.46 9.81
CA ARG A 101 2.38 -11.00 11.07
C ARG A 101 2.51 -12.52 11.17
N ARG A 102 2.09 -13.24 10.14
CA ARG A 102 2.11 -14.71 10.08
C ARG A 102 3.53 -15.26 10.13
N ASP A 103 4.45 -14.64 9.39
CA ASP A 103 5.75 -15.25 9.06
C ASP A 103 6.96 -14.53 9.70
N TRP A 104 6.74 -13.60 10.64
CA TRP A 104 7.82 -12.78 11.22
C TRP A 104 8.98 -13.59 11.80
N LYS A 105 8.70 -14.77 12.38
CA LYS A 105 9.75 -15.64 12.92
C LYS A 105 10.79 -16.02 11.86
N THR A 106 10.38 -16.12 10.59
CA THR A 106 11.25 -16.47 9.46
C THR A 106 11.72 -15.21 8.71
N LEU A 107 10.85 -14.23 8.54
CA LEU A 107 11.13 -13.01 7.77
C LEU A 107 11.92 -11.97 8.57
N GLY A 108 11.65 -11.83 9.87
CA GLY A 108 12.25 -10.84 10.75
C GLY A 108 13.77 -10.82 10.68
N PRO A 109 14.48 -11.96 10.85
CA PRO A 109 15.94 -12.00 10.71
C PRO A 109 16.46 -11.55 9.33
N LYS A 110 15.65 -11.70 8.27
CA LYS A 110 16.01 -11.29 6.90
C LYS A 110 15.71 -9.81 6.62
N LEU A 111 14.68 -9.27 7.27
CA LEU A 111 14.13 -7.93 7.04
C LEU A 111 14.52 -6.90 8.10
N GLN A 112 15.15 -7.31 9.21
CA GLN A 112 15.59 -6.41 10.26
C GLN A 112 16.43 -5.26 9.67
N GLY A 113 16.01 -4.02 9.94
CA GLY A 113 16.61 -2.80 9.44
C GLY A 113 16.48 -2.58 7.93
N LYS A 114 15.46 -3.15 7.29
CA LYS A 114 15.25 -3.02 5.82
C LYS A 114 13.85 -2.55 5.43
N ILE A 115 12.90 -2.49 6.36
CA ILE A 115 11.53 -2.06 6.06
C ILE A 115 11.45 -0.55 6.23
N HIS A 116 11.27 0.18 5.13
CA HIS A 116 11.08 1.63 5.11
C HIS A 116 9.76 1.94 4.39
N ILE A 117 8.82 2.58 5.07
CA ILE A 117 7.50 2.91 4.52
C ILE A 117 7.25 4.41 4.71
N TYR A 118 6.97 5.11 3.63
CA TYR A 118 6.64 6.54 3.62
C TYR A 118 5.24 6.72 3.05
N CYS A 119 4.39 7.47 3.75
CA CYS A 119 3.04 7.78 3.28
C CYS A 119 2.63 9.17 3.72
N GLY A 120 1.93 9.92 2.89
CA GLY A 120 1.27 11.14 3.36
C GLY A 120 0.11 10.79 4.29
N ASP A 121 -0.09 11.52 5.38
CA ASP A 121 -1.24 11.27 6.28
C ASP A 121 -2.58 11.73 5.66
N MET A 122 -2.50 12.54 4.60
CA MET A 122 -3.60 12.93 3.73
C MET A 122 -3.46 12.32 2.33
N ASP A 123 -3.00 11.07 2.23
CA ASP A 123 -2.99 10.34 0.95
C ASP A 123 -4.37 10.42 0.27
N ASN A 124 -4.34 10.73 -1.03
CA ASN A 124 -5.55 11.01 -1.79
C ASN A 124 -6.51 9.81 -1.85
N TYR A 125 -6.00 8.59 -1.71
CA TYR A 125 -6.73 7.33 -1.85
C TYR A 125 -6.87 6.57 -0.54
N TYR A 126 -6.64 7.24 0.61
CA TYR A 126 -6.76 6.64 1.95
C TYR A 126 -5.77 5.47 2.19
N LEU A 127 -4.65 5.42 1.46
CA LEU A 127 -3.68 4.32 1.60
C LEU A 127 -2.93 4.36 2.94
N ASN A 128 -2.89 5.53 3.58
CA ASN A 128 -2.34 5.73 4.93
C ASN A 128 -2.97 4.79 5.97
N ASP A 129 -4.26 4.46 5.83
CA ASP A 129 -4.99 3.61 6.78
C ASP A 129 -4.37 2.21 6.87
N ALA A 130 -3.97 1.63 5.73
CA ALA A 130 -3.30 0.34 5.70
C ALA A 130 -1.89 0.40 6.29
N VAL A 131 -1.19 1.52 6.10
CA VAL A 131 0.16 1.74 6.65
C VAL A 131 0.11 1.80 8.18
N TYR A 132 -0.90 2.45 8.78
CA TYR A 132 -1.09 2.46 10.24
C TYR A 132 -1.19 1.04 10.81
N LEU A 133 -1.97 0.16 10.17
CA LEU A 133 -2.14 -1.23 10.61
C LEU A 133 -0.85 -2.07 10.49
N VAL A 134 -0.01 -1.78 9.49
CA VAL A 134 1.30 -2.44 9.33
C VAL A 134 2.28 -1.90 10.37
N GLU A 135 2.34 -0.58 10.57
CA GLU A 135 3.21 0.07 11.53
C GLU A 135 2.93 -0.40 12.97
N GLU A 136 1.66 -0.51 13.35
CA GLU A 136 1.27 -1.00 14.67
C GLU A 136 1.89 -2.37 14.97
N PHE A 137 1.85 -3.28 14.00
CA PHE A 137 2.50 -4.58 14.13
C PHE A 137 4.03 -4.47 14.15
N LEU A 138 4.63 -3.70 13.24
CA LEU A 138 6.09 -3.53 13.17
C LEU A 138 6.65 -3.04 14.50
N LYS A 139 5.99 -2.08 15.16
CA LYS A 139 6.37 -1.57 16.48
C LYS A 139 6.30 -2.62 17.60
N GLN A 140 5.50 -3.67 17.43
CA GLN A 140 5.36 -4.77 18.40
C GLN A 140 6.33 -5.94 18.15
N THR A 141 7.02 -5.97 17.00
CA THR A 141 7.93 -7.06 16.66
C THR A 141 9.03 -7.23 17.70
N LYS A 142 9.32 -8.49 18.06
CA LYS A 142 10.43 -8.85 18.94
C LYS A 142 11.13 -10.08 18.36
N ASN A 143 12.41 -10.23 18.64
CA ASN A 143 13.22 -11.38 18.21
C ASN A 143 13.15 -11.67 16.68
N PRO A 144 13.56 -10.73 15.81
CA PRO A 144 14.09 -9.39 16.10
C PRO A 144 13.02 -8.29 16.09
N PHE A 145 13.33 -7.14 16.69
CA PHE A 145 12.61 -5.90 16.40
C PHE A 145 12.89 -5.46 14.96
N TYR A 146 11.87 -4.97 14.24
CA TYR A 146 11.96 -4.68 12.80
C TYR A 146 13.07 -3.69 12.46
N GLY A 147 13.33 -2.70 13.33
CA GLY A 147 14.48 -1.79 13.24
C GLY A 147 14.56 -0.93 11.98
N GLY A 148 13.44 -0.75 11.27
CA GLY A 148 13.32 0.07 10.07
C GLY A 148 12.70 1.45 10.37
N GLU A 149 12.00 2.01 9.39
CA GLU A 149 11.35 3.32 9.49
C GLU A 149 9.94 3.27 8.91
N VAL A 150 8.98 3.85 9.63
CA VAL A 150 7.69 4.25 9.06
C VAL A 150 7.53 5.72 9.40
N ASP A 151 7.26 6.53 8.39
CA ASP A 151 7.16 7.97 8.54
C ASP A 151 6.01 8.53 7.71
N TYR A 152 5.46 9.65 8.17
CA TYR A 152 4.32 10.32 7.54
C TYR A 152 4.58 11.79 7.30
N GLY A 153 4.20 12.27 6.13
CA GLY A 153 4.19 13.71 5.82
C GLY A 153 2.87 14.33 6.24
N ASP A 154 2.92 15.31 7.14
CA ASP A 154 1.75 16.09 7.57
C ASP A 154 1.16 16.86 6.38
N ARG A 155 -0.14 16.64 6.13
CA ARG A 155 -0.89 17.17 4.97
C ARG A 155 -0.29 16.78 3.62
N ALA A 156 0.64 15.83 3.60
CA ALA A 156 1.19 15.35 2.35
C ALA A 156 0.19 14.38 1.70
N GLU A 157 0.09 14.48 0.37
CA GLU A 157 -0.82 13.68 -0.44
C GLU A 157 -0.11 12.44 -1.01
N HIS A 158 -0.68 11.87 -2.07
CA HIS A 158 -0.18 10.65 -2.69
C HIS A 158 1.29 10.75 -3.14
N CYS A 159 2.00 9.63 -3.03
CA CYS A 159 3.43 9.48 -3.36
C CYS A 159 4.41 10.29 -2.48
N TRP A 160 4.01 10.79 -1.30
CA TRP A 160 4.98 11.39 -0.38
C TRP A 160 6.08 10.37 -0.01
N ASN A 161 7.31 10.87 0.14
CA ASN A 161 8.52 10.06 0.03
C ASN A 161 9.53 10.29 1.16
N GLY A 162 9.14 10.88 2.28
CA GLY A 162 10.06 11.12 3.41
C GLY A 162 10.76 12.48 3.40
N ASP A 163 10.53 13.34 2.39
CA ASP A 163 11.03 14.72 2.42
C ASP A 163 10.02 15.64 3.13
N HIS A 164 10.38 16.10 4.33
CA HIS A 164 9.58 17.03 5.13
C HIS A 164 9.78 18.50 4.74
N GLU A 165 10.78 18.81 3.91
CA GLU A 165 11.13 20.19 3.56
C GLU A 165 10.55 20.62 2.21
N ARG A 166 10.39 19.68 1.28
CA ARG A 166 10.07 19.98 -0.12
C ARG A 166 8.75 19.33 -0.56
N PRO A 167 8.02 19.99 -1.46
CA PRO A 167 6.84 19.38 -2.06
C PRO A 167 7.23 18.18 -2.94
N ASN A 168 6.31 17.21 -3.07
CA ASN A 168 6.57 15.92 -3.72
C ASN A 168 7.12 16.04 -5.15
N HIS A 169 6.63 17.00 -5.94
CA HIS A 169 7.08 17.20 -7.32
C HIS A 169 8.57 17.59 -7.43
N LEU A 170 9.16 18.15 -6.36
CA LEU A 170 10.59 18.45 -6.26
C LEU A 170 11.37 17.32 -5.57
N SER A 171 10.87 16.75 -4.48
CA SER A 171 11.59 15.72 -3.74
C SER A 171 11.77 14.43 -4.55
N ARG A 172 10.80 14.08 -5.40
CA ARG A 172 10.92 12.92 -6.32
C ARG A 172 12.09 13.00 -7.31
N LEU A 173 12.61 14.20 -7.58
CA LEU A 173 13.79 14.41 -8.43
C LEU A 173 15.10 14.27 -7.65
N ARG A 174 15.03 14.02 -6.35
CA ARG A 174 16.16 14.07 -5.40
C ARG A 174 16.34 12.79 -4.58
N TYR A 175 15.72 11.68 -4.99
CA TYR A 175 15.85 10.39 -4.28
C TYR A 175 17.30 9.98 -4.01
N HIS A 176 18.22 10.27 -4.95
CA HIS A 176 19.65 10.03 -4.73
C HIS A 176 20.18 10.80 -3.51
N GLN A 177 19.84 12.09 -3.36
CA GLN A 177 20.26 12.89 -2.20
C GLN A 177 19.60 12.44 -0.90
N MET A 178 18.38 11.91 -0.98
CA MET A 178 17.62 11.48 0.20
C MET A 178 18.05 10.12 0.73
N TYR A 179 18.38 9.18 -0.17
CA TYR A 179 18.55 7.77 0.20
C TYR A 179 19.98 7.27 0.07
N VAL A 180 20.88 7.93 -0.66
CA VAL A 180 22.27 7.44 -0.80
C VAL A 180 22.91 7.31 0.59
N ASP A 181 22.87 8.35 1.42
CA ASP A 181 23.47 8.29 2.77
C ASP A 181 22.85 7.19 3.65
N LYS A 182 21.52 7.01 3.56
CA LYS A 182 20.81 5.93 4.27
C LYS A 182 21.27 4.54 3.78
N ILE A 183 21.41 4.36 2.47
CA ILE A 183 21.87 3.12 1.84
C ILE A 183 23.33 2.84 2.23
N LEU A 184 24.22 3.83 2.14
CA LEU A 184 25.64 3.67 2.47
C LEU A 184 25.80 3.30 3.95
N SER A 185 25.10 4.01 4.84
CA SER A 185 25.07 3.70 6.28
C SER A 185 24.59 2.27 6.56
N ARG A 186 23.63 1.76 5.77
CA ARG A 186 23.14 0.39 5.92
C ARG A 186 24.15 -0.64 5.44
N ILE A 187 24.78 -0.39 4.28
CA ILE A 187 25.83 -1.25 3.73
C ILE A 187 26.96 -1.39 4.76
N GLU A 188 27.45 -0.29 5.33
CA GLU A 188 28.47 -0.33 6.38
C GLU A 188 28.09 -1.21 7.58
N LYS A 189 26.83 -1.10 8.03
CA LYS A 189 26.33 -1.86 9.20
C LYS A 189 26.06 -3.33 8.93
N SER A 190 25.99 -3.77 7.66
CA SER A 190 25.55 -5.14 7.33
C SER A 190 26.35 -5.87 6.28
N ALA A 191 27.38 -5.25 5.72
CA ALA A 191 28.25 -5.91 4.79
C ALA A 191 28.90 -7.15 5.44
N PRO A 192 29.04 -8.25 4.69
CA PRO A 192 29.70 -9.43 5.21
C PRO A 192 31.17 -9.14 5.53
N PRO A 193 31.78 -9.93 6.44
CA PRO A 193 33.21 -9.82 6.72
C PRO A 193 34.06 -9.88 5.44
N GLY A 194 34.96 -8.91 5.26
CA GLY A 194 35.85 -8.81 4.09
C GLY A 194 35.26 -8.12 2.86
N ALA A 195 34.02 -7.62 2.92
CA ALA A 195 33.45 -6.82 1.84
C ALA A 195 34.21 -5.49 1.63
N ASP A 196 34.39 -5.11 0.37
CA ASP A 196 34.96 -3.81 0.01
C ASP A 196 33.92 -2.70 0.18
N LEU A 197 34.21 -1.79 1.11
CA LEU A 197 33.34 -0.67 1.45
C LEU A 197 33.89 0.67 0.98
N THR A 198 35.08 0.74 0.39
CA THR A 198 35.79 2.01 0.17
C THR A 198 36.10 2.30 -1.29
N SER A 199 36.31 1.28 -2.14
CA SER A 199 36.75 1.51 -3.54
C SER A 199 35.75 2.27 -4.41
N TRP A 200 34.47 2.25 -4.05
CA TRP A 200 33.37 2.87 -4.78
C TRP A 200 32.87 4.17 -4.14
N ARG A 201 33.47 4.62 -3.03
CA ARG A 201 33.12 5.92 -2.42
C ARG A 201 33.84 7.03 -3.16
N TYR A 202 33.10 7.76 -4.00
CA TYR A 202 33.55 8.97 -4.68
C TYR A 202 32.57 10.12 -4.46
#